data_AF-A0A2E9F714-F1
#
_entry.id   AF-A0A2E9F714-F1
#
_cell.length_a   1.000
_cell.length_b   1.000
_cell.length_c   1.000
_cell.angle_alpha   90.00
_cell.angle_beta   90.00
_cell.angle_gamma   90.00
#
_symmetry.space_group_name_H-M   'P 1'
#
loop_
_entity.id
_entity.type
_entity.pdbx_description
1 polymer ?
#
loop_
_entity_poly.entity_id
_entity_poly.type
_entity_poly.pdbx_seq_one_letter_code
_entity_poly.pdbx_strand_id
1 'polypeptide(L)'
;FGEIFHFVVSIEGDGSQSVINYWRNGAHVTVDGISPRTLGDINDVNTWLGRSTWINDGTLDGTFEEFRIWDNAADQSFVDTNMALGADSVIPEPAVFSLLGLTGFALLFRRRRSQ
;
A
#
# COMPACT_ATOMS: atom_id res chain seq x y z
N PHE A 1 -25.68 4.30 -9.10
CA PHE A 1 -24.34 3.71 -8.86
C PHE A 1 -23.76 4.33 -7.60
N GLY A 2 -22.94 3.58 -6.86
CA GLY A 2 -22.35 4.05 -5.60
C GLY A 2 -21.40 5.24 -5.79
N GLU A 3 -21.01 5.87 -4.68
CA GLU A 3 -19.98 6.92 -4.65
C GLU A 3 -18.59 6.29 -4.74
N ILE A 4 -17.73 6.79 -5.63
CA ILE A 4 -16.31 6.41 -5.66
C ILE A 4 -15.59 7.15 -4.53
N PHE A 5 -14.79 6.43 -3.75
CA PHE A 5 -13.97 7.02 -2.70
C PHE A 5 -12.57 6.39 -2.68
N HIS A 6 -11.60 7.17 -2.22
CA HIS A 6 -10.25 6.70 -1.93
C HIS A 6 -10.18 6.23 -0.47
N PHE A 7 -9.62 5.04 -0.25
CA PHE A 7 -9.52 4.45 1.09
C PHE A 7 -8.12 3.88 1.29
N VAL A 8 -7.49 4.25 2.40
CA VAL A 8 -6.15 3.78 2.77
C VAL A 8 -6.19 3.29 4.20
N VAL A 9 -5.63 2.11 4.44
CA VAL A 9 -5.38 1.59 5.78
C VAL A 9 -3.87 1.40 5.92
N SER A 10 -3.32 1.91 7.03
CA SER A 10 -1.93 1.75 7.41
C SER A 10 -1.85 0.95 8.70
N ILE A 11 -0.93 0.01 8.73
CA ILE A 11 -0.65 -0.82 9.91
C ILE A 11 0.86 -0.80 10.12
N GLU A 12 1.30 -0.11 11.17
CA GLU A 12 2.70 -0.02 11.56
C GLU A 12 2.92 -0.88 12.80
N GLY A 13 3.78 -1.91 12.71
CA GLY A 13 4.10 -2.78 13.84
C GLY A 13 5.46 -2.49 14.44
N ASP A 14 5.58 -2.53 15.77
CA ASP A 14 6.87 -2.45 16.48
C ASP A 14 7.42 -3.84 16.89
N GLY A 15 6.74 -4.91 16.45
CA GLY A 15 7.03 -6.30 16.81
C GLY A 15 6.27 -6.82 18.04
N SER A 16 5.53 -5.98 18.75
CA SER A 16 4.64 -6.38 19.87
C SER A 16 3.22 -5.86 19.72
N GLN A 17 3.05 -4.68 19.14
CA GLN A 17 1.77 -4.03 18.88
C GLN A 17 1.74 -3.46 17.47
N SER A 18 0.55 -3.06 17.03
CA SER A 18 0.38 -2.30 15.81
C SER A 18 -0.36 -0.99 16.05
N VAL A 19 0.11 0.06 15.39
CA VAL A 19 -0.60 1.33 15.23
C VAL A 19 -1.36 1.25 13.91
N ILE A 20 -2.67 1.44 13.97
CA ILE A 20 -3.59 1.37 12.84
C ILE A 20 -4.14 2.77 12.58
N ASN A 21 -3.96 3.23 11.35
CA ASN A 21 -4.49 4.48 10.85
C ASN A 21 -5.32 4.20 9.60
N TYR A 22 -6.37 4.99 9.35
CA TYR A 22 -7.04 4.95 8.06
C TYR A 22 -7.50 6.32 7.60
N TRP A 23 -7.59 6.45 6.28
CA TRP A 23 -8.01 7.65 5.57
C TRP A 23 -9.16 7.35 4.64
N ARG A 24 -10.07 8.32 4.50
CA ARG A 24 -11.12 8.32 3.49
C ARG A 24 -11.10 9.66 2.76
N ASN A 25 -10.95 9.62 1.43
CA ASN A 25 -10.85 10.82 0.59
C ASN A 25 -9.81 11.82 1.13
N GLY A 26 -8.63 11.32 1.50
CA GLY A 26 -7.53 12.13 2.06
C GLY A 26 -7.67 12.53 3.53
N ALA A 27 -8.86 12.43 4.13
CA ALA A 27 -9.06 12.79 5.54
C ALA A 27 -8.58 11.66 6.47
N HIS A 28 -7.72 11.98 7.44
CA HIS A 28 -7.24 11.06 8.47
C HIS A 28 -8.33 10.83 9.51
N VAL A 29 -8.93 9.64 9.52
CA VAL A 29 -10.15 9.37 10.32
C VAL A 29 -9.83 8.66 11.63
N THR A 30 -8.99 7.62 11.59
CA THR A 30 -8.43 7.03 12.81
C THR A 30 -7.00 7.49 12.96
N VAL A 31 -6.73 8.12 14.10
CA VAL A 31 -5.41 8.58 14.52
C VAL A 31 -4.93 7.64 15.63
N ASP A 32 -3.82 6.95 15.36
CA ASP A 32 -3.05 6.12 16.29
C ASP A 32 -3.86 5.05 17.04
N GLY A 33 -4.72 4.32 16.31
CA GLY A 33 -5.46 3.20 16.88
C GLY A 33 -4.53 2.06 17.29
N ILE A 34 -4.56 1.63 18.55
CA ILE A 34 -3.64 0.60 19.05
C ILE A 34 -4.27 -0.80 19.00
N SER A 35 -3.56 -1.74 18.39
CA SER A 35 -3.82 -3.18 18.45
C SER A 35 -2.71 -3.86 19.26
N PRO A 36 -3.03 -4.72 20.25
CA PRO A 36 -2.04 -5.50 20.99
C PRO A 36 -1.54 -6.72 20.19
N ARG A 37 -1.69 -6.68 18.86
CA ARG A 37 -1.30 -7.73 17.92
C ARG A 37 -0.66 -7.09 16.71
N THR A 38 0.32 -7.78 16.16
CA THR A 38 1.00 -7.46 14.91
C THR A 38 0.33 -8.17 13.73
N LEU A 39 0.67 -7.77 12.50
CA LEU A 39 0.24 -8.49 11.29
C LEU A 39 0.73 -9.94 11.27
N GLY A 40 1.90 -10.22 11.85
CA GLY A 40 2.46 -11.57 11.93
C GLY A 40 1.66 -12.52 12.83
N ASP A 41 0.75 -12.00 13.67
CA ASP A 41 -0.12 -12.81 14.52
C ASP A 41 -1.38 -13.32 13.78
N ILE A 42 -1.59 -12.91 12.52
CA ILE A 42 -2.79 -13.21 11.73
C ILE A 42 -2.46 -14.30 10.70
N ASN A 43 -3.25 -15.38 10.70
CA ASN A 43 -3.16 -16.40 9.65
C ASN A 43 -3.71 -15.87 8.32
N ASP A 44 -2.93 -15.97 7.26
CA ASP A 44 -3.21 -15.47 5.90
C ASP A 44 -3.78 -16.54 4.96
N VAL A 45 -4.44 -17.56 5.50
CA VAL A 45 -4.99 -18.70 4.73
C VAL A 45 -6.11 -18.29 3.78
N ASN A 46 -6.97 -17.35 4.20
CA ASN A 46 -8.08 -16.84 3.42
C ASN A 46 -8.02 -15.31 3.38
N THR A 47 -7.53 -14.77 2.26
CA THR A 47 -7.45 -13.32 2.03
C THR A 47 -8.33 -13.00 0.82
N TRP A 48 -9.58 -12.64 1.08
CA TRP A 48 -10.58 -12.38 0.05
C TRP A 48 -10.91 -10.90 -0.03
N LEU A 49 -11.15 -10.41 -1.25
CA LEU A 49 -11.75 -9.09 -1.46
C LEU A 49 -13.27 -9.22 -1.48
N GLY A 50 -13.95 -8.37 -0.70
CA GLY A 50 -15.41 -8.30 -0.68
C GLY A 50 -16.13 -9.48 -0.02
N ARG A 51 -15.43 -10.33 0.75
CA ARG A 51 -16.02 -11.46 1.45
C ARG A 51 -15.32 -11.73 2.79
N SER A 52 -16.10 -12.01 3.83
CA SER A 52 -15.61 -12.48 5.13
C SER A 52 -15.35 -13.99 5.13
N THR A 53 -14.41 -14.44 5.95
CA THR A 53 -14.18 -15.88 6.24
C THR A 53 -15.38 -16.53 6.95
N TRP A 54 -16.22 -15.75 7.62
CA TRP A 54 -17.40 -16.26 8.32
C TRP A 54 -18.59 -16.35 7.38
N ILE A 55 -19.17 -17.55 7.26
CA ILE A 55 -20.14 -17.85 6.20
C ILE A 55 -21.48 -17.10 6.30
N ASN A 56 -21.82 -16.60 7.48
CA ASN A 56 -23.07 -15.87 7.72
C ASN A 56 -22.93 -14.35 7.51
N ASP A 57 -21.71 -13.85 7.30
CA ASP A 57 -21.48 -12.44 7.02
C ASP A 57 -21.87 -12.10 5.58
N GLY A 58 -22.35 -10.87 5.38
CA GLY A 58 -22.65 -10.36 4.04
C GLY A 58 -21.39 -10.24 3.18
N THR A 59 -21.55 -10.42 1.87
CA THR A 59 -20.54 -10.05 0.89
C THR A 59 -20.65 -8.56 0.56
N LEU A 60 -19.55 -7.96 0.13
CA LEU A 60 -19.53 -6.60 -0.39
C LEU A 60 -20.45 -6.51 -1.61
N ASP A 61 -21.35 -5.52 -1.58
CA ASP A 61 -22.10 -5.04 -2.75
C ASP A 61 -21.41 -3.77 -3.26
N GLY A 62 -20.39 -3.94 -4.10
CA GLY A 62 -19.54 -2.86 -4.57
C GLY A 62 -18.49 -3.32 -5.56
N THR A 63 -17.80 -2.35 -6.16
CA THR A 63 -16.72 -2.56 -7.11
C THR A 63 -15.42 -1.95 -6.60
N PHE A 64 -14.29 -2.53 -7.00
CA PHE A 64 -12.98 -1.95 -6.79
C PHE A 64 -12.48 -1.44 -8.14
N GLU A 65 -12.18 -0.14 -8.23
CA GLU A 65 -11.47 0.42 -9.40
C GLU A 65 -9.99 0.01 -9.35
N GLU A 66 -9.43 -0.07 -8.13
CA GLU A 66 -8.02 -0.32 -7.89
C GLU A 66 -7.81 -0.94 -6.49
N PHE A 67 -6.77 -1.77 -6.35
CA PHE A 67 -6.31 -2.30 -5.07
C PHE A 67 -4.77 -2.42 -5.08
N ARG A 68 -4.10 -1.79 -4.11
CA ARG A 68 -2.64 -1.83 -3.93
C ARG A 68 -2.29 -2.23 -2.50
N ILE A 69 -1.19 -2.96 -2.35
CA ILE A 69 -0.56 -3.29 -1.06
C ILE A 69 0.86 -2.70 -1.07
N TRP A 70 1.26 -2.11 0.05
CA TRP A 70 2.56 -1.49 0.24
C TRP A 70 3.29 -2.16 1.39
N ASP A 71 4.62 -2.23 1.31
CA ASP A 71 5.51 -2.78 2.34
C ASP A 71 5.93 -1.73 3.38
N ASN A 72 5.40 -0.52 3.28
CA ASN A 72 5.66 0.59 4.20
C ASN A 72 4.34 1.16 4.72
N ALA A 73 4.34 1.60 5.99
CA ALA A 73 3.20 2.27 6.60
C ALA A 73 2.94 3.62 5.90
N ALA A 74 1.67 3.89 5.57
CA ALA A 74 1.27 5.16 4.98
C ALA A 74 1.26 6.28 6.03
N ASP A 75 1.73 7.46 5.62
CA ASP A 75 1.52 8.74 6.29
C ASP A 75 0.61 9.65 5.45
N GLN A 76 0.30 10.85 5.95
CA GLN A 76 -0.57 11.80 5.23
C GLN A 76 0.00 12.19 3.85
N SER A 77 1.32 12.35 3.73
CA SER A 77 1.95 12.78 2.48
C SER A 77 1.84 11.70 1.39
N PHE A 78 1.96 10.44 1.80
CA PHE A 78 1.74 9.28 0.94
C PHE A 78 0.28 9.23 0.47
N VAL A 79 -0.68 9.43 1.38
CA VAL A 79 -2.12 9.41 1.06
C VAL A 79 -2.47 10.50 0.06
N ASP A 80 -2.02 11.73 0.29
CA ASP A 80 -2.28 12.87 -0.60
C ASP A 80 -1.70 12.62 -2.01
N THR A 81 -0.48 12.10 -2.08
CA THR A 81 0.18 11.75 -3.34
C THR A 81 -0.55 10.63 -4.05
N ASN A 82 -0.89 9.55 -3.33
CA ASN A 82 -1.59 8.40 -3.89
C ASN A 82 -2.98 8.78 -4.43
N MET A 83 -3.73 9.61 -3.70
CA MET A 83 -5.02 10.13 -4.13
C MET A 83 -4.90 11.01 -5.38
N ALA A 84 -3.88 11.86 -5.46
CA ALA A 84 -3.65 12.73 -6.62
C ALA A 84 -3.23 11.96 -7.89
N LEU A 85 -2.48 10.86 -7.73
CA LEU A 85 -2.10 9.98 -8.83
C LEU A 85 -3.28 9.16 -9.38
N GLY A 86 -4.20 8.76 -8.50
CA GLY A 86 -5.40 8.02 -8.86
C GLY A 86 -5.16 6.57 -9.30
N ALA A 87 -6.26 5.94 -9.71
CA ALA A 87 -6.34 4.50 -9.99
C ALA A 87 -5.45 4.04 -11.17
N ASP A 88 -5.38 4.85 -12.22
CA ASP A 88 -4.74 4.46 -13.49
C ASP A 88 -3.21 4.64 -13.49
N SER A 89 -2.64 5.24 -12.43
CA SER A 89 -1.20 5.48 -12.35
C SER A 89 -0.44 4.24 -11.90
N VAL A 90 0.44 3.71 -12.75
CA VAL A 90 1.41 2.67 -12.34
C VAL A 90 2.52 3.32 -11.54
N ILE A 91 2.57 3.07 -10.23
CA ILE A 91 3.66 3.55 -9.37
C ILE A 91 4.80 2.50 -9.40
N PRO A 92 5.98 2.80 -9.98
CA PRO A 92 7.08 1.85 -10.00
C PRO A 92 7.63 1.65 -8.59
N GLU A 93 7.93 0.42 -8.21
CA GLU A 93 8.62 0.17 -6.93
C GLU A 93 9.97 0.89 -6.90
N PRO A 94 10.40 1.43 -5.74
CA PRO A 94 11.67 2.15 -5.61
C PRO A 94 12.89 1.37 -6.12
N ALA A 95 12.85 0.04 -6.07
CA ALA A 95 13.90 -0.85 -6.56
C ALA A 95 14.10 -0.76 -8.10
N VAL A 96 13.04 -0.49 -8.87
CA VAL A 96 13.11 -0.39 -10.34
C VAL A 96 13.97 0.80 -10.77
N PHE A 97 13.85 1.94 -10.07
CA PHE A 97 14.69 3.12 -10.34
C PHE A 97 16.15 2.90 -9.96
N SER A 98 16.41 2.19 -8.86
CA SER A 98 17.78 1.82 -8.46
C SER A 98 18.47 0.94 -9.50
N LEU A 99 17.76 -0.03 -10.09
CA LEU A 99 18.30 -0.93 -11.11
C LEU A 99 18.58 -0.21 -12.45
N LEU A 100 17.70 0.71 -12.86
CA LEU A 100 17.91 1.54 -14.06
C LEU A 100 19.09 2.52 -13.88
N GLY A 101 19.26 3.08 -12.68
CA GLY A 101 20.42 3.91 -12.35
C GLY A 101 21.75 3.15 -12.43
N LEU A 102 21.82 1.96 -11.82
CA LEU A 102 23.04 1.15 -11.78
C LEU A 102 23.48 0.66 -13.17
N THR A 103 22.54 0.26 -14.03
CA THR A 103 22.84 -0.14 -15.41
C THR A 103 23.32 1.03 -16.27
N GLY A 104 22.74 2.21 -16.11
CA GLY A 104 23.20 3.44 -16.77
C GLY A 104 24.65 3.81 -16.40
N PHE A 105 25.00 3.74 -15.12
CA PHE A 105 26.38 3.98 -14.68
C PHE A 105 27.36 2.91 -15.17
N ALA A 106 27.00 1.62 -15.13
CA ALA A 106 27.86 0.54 -15.61
C ALA A 106 28.22 0.68 -17.11
N LEU A 107 27.27 1.15 -17.93
CA LEU A 107 27.50 1.43 -19.35
C LEU A 107 28.41 2.66 -19.57
N LEU A 108 28.26 3.70 -18.74
CA LEU A 108 29.11 4.90 -18.79
C LEU A 108 30.57 4.60 -18.40
N PHE A 109 30.80 3.73 -17.41
CA PHE A 109 32.16 3.32 -17.01
C PHE A 109 32.81 2.34 -18.00
N ARG A 110 32.02 1.54 -18.74
CA ARG A 110 32.55 0.62 -19.76
C ARG A 110 33.13 1.35 -20.98
N ARG A 111 32.63 2.54 -21.32
CA ARG A 111 33.15 3.35 -22.44
C ARG A 111 34.50 4.02 -22.16
N ARG A 112 34.91 4.16 -20.90
CA ARG A 112 36.15 4.87 -20.51
C ARG A 112 37.40 4.00 -20.40
N ARG A 113 37.30 2.68 -20.59
CA ARG A 113 38.45 1.74 -20.53
C ARG A 113 39.03 1.38 -21.91
N SER A 114 38.78 2.20 -22.92
CA SER A 114 39.27 2.01 -24.30
C SER A 114 40.00 3.26 -24.80
N GLN A 115 41.11 3.60 -24.15
CA GLN A 115 42.19 4.44 -24.68
C GLN A 115 43.50 3.93 -24.07
#